data_AF-A0A1C5X7B0-F1
#
_entry.id   AF-A0A1C5X7B0-F1
#
_cell.length_a   1.000
_cell.length_b   1.000
_cell.length_c   1.000
_cell.angle_alpha   90.00
_cell.angle_beta   90.00
_cell.angle_gamma   90.00
#
_symmetry.space_group_name_H-M   'P 1'
#
loop_
_entity.id
_entity.type
_entity.pdbx_description
1 polymer ?
#
loop_
_entity_poly.entity_id
_entity_poly.type
_entity_poly.pdbx_seq_one_letter_code
_entity_poly.pdbx_strand_id
1 'polypeptide(L)'
;MALRTDKELKIYYSISEVAQMFGVNESLLRYWEKEFPFIAPKKAGGNIRQYRKEDIDNVRLVYHLVKEKGMTLAGAKQRLKQERELEVRNVDIIERLKDIKEELLSIRKELDYMT
;
A
#
# COMPACT_ATOMS: atom_id res chain seq x y z
N MET A 1 12.55 27.26 -23.96
CA MET A 1 12.11 26.97 -22.58
C MET A 1 12.00 25.46 -22.46
N ALA A 2 12.93 24.81 -21.74
CA ALA A 2 13.04 23.35 -21.76
C ALA A 2 11.80 22.70 -21.14
N LEU A 3 11.13 21.85 -21.93
CA LEU A 3 10.02 21.00 -21.51
C LEU A 3 10.54 20.03 -20.45
N ARG A 4 10.14 20.23 -19.19
CA ARG A 4 10.30 19.22 -18.12
C ARG A 4 9.32 18.07 -18.38
N THR A 5 9.61 17.26 -19.39
CA THR A 5 8.80 16.09 -19.74
C THR A 5 9.67 14.85 -19.61
N ASP A 6 9.96 14.45 -18.37
CA ASP A 6 10.60 13.14 -18.11
C ASP A 6 10.47 12.63 -16.66
N LYS A 7 9.57 13.22 -15.86
CA LYS A 7 9.47 12.84 -14.43
C LYS A 7 8.76 11.50 -14.21
N GLU A 8 8.18 10.91 -15.26
CA GLU A 8 7.37 9.68 -15.16
C GLU A 8 7.99 8.45 -15.84
N LEU A 9 9.19 8.55 -16.42
CA LEU A 9 9.84 7.40 -17.11
C LEU A 9 10.81 6.61 -16.23
N LYS A 10 11.10 7.08 -15.01
CA LYS A 10 12.06 6.41 -14.12
C LYS A 10 11.41 5.24 -13.37
N ILE A 11 11.80 4.03 -13.77
CA ILE A 11 11.29 2.75 -13.22
C ILE A 11 11.86 2.46 -11.83
N TYR A 12 13.13 2.85 -11.60
CA TYR A 12 13.85 2.55 -10.36
C TYR A 12 14.50 3.79 -9.77
N TYR A 13 14.38 3.95 -8.45
CA TYR A 13 15.00 5.03 -7.69
C TYR A 13 16.06 4.47 -6.75
N SER A 14 17.14 5.21 -6.55
CA SER A 14 18.16 4.88 -5.56
C SER A 14 17.72 5.27 -4.15
N ILE A 15 18.37 4.70 -3.13
CA ILE A 15 18.08 5.05 -1.73
C ILE A 15 18.30 6.54 -1.44
N SER A 16 19.33 7.16 -2.03
CA SER A 16 19.65 8.57 -1.83
C SER A 16 18.55 9.46 -2.39
N GLU A 17 18.00 9.12 -3.56
CA GLU A 17 16.88 9.84 -4.16
C GLU A 17 15.62 9.74 -3.31
N VAL A 18 15.27 8.53 -2.87
CA VAL A 18 14.09 8.33 -2.02
C VAL A 18 14.26 9.06 -0.68
N ALA A 19 15.44 9.00 -0.06
CA ALA A 19 15.74 9.73 1.16
C ALA A 19 15.55 11.25 0.97
N GLN A 20 16.02 11.82 -0.14
CA GLN A 20 15.82 13.22 -0.49
C GLN A 20 14.33 13.57 -0.71
N MET A 21 13.54 12.69 -1.35
CA MET A 21 12.10 12.91 -1.57
C MET A 21 11.33 13.11 -0.27
N PHE A 22 11.75 12.47 0.81
CA PHE A 22 11.10 12.53 2.12
C PHE A 22 11.86 13.38 3.15
N GLY A 23 12.97 14.01 2.76
CA GLY A 23 13.80 14.81 3.67
C GLY A 23 14.35 14.01 4.86
N VAL A 24 14.59 12.71 4.67
CA VAL A 24 15.15 11.80 5.70
C VAL A 24 16.56 11.38 5.32
N ASN A 25 17.32 10.84 6.29
CA ASN A 25 18.61 10.24 5.99
C ASN A 25 18.43 8.79 5.51
N GLU A 26 19.41 8.28 4.75
CA GLU A 26 19.37 6.91 4.23
C GLU A 26 19.33 5.85 5.33
N SER A 27 19.99 6.09 6.47
CA SER A 27 20.02 5.14 7.60
C SER A 27 18.62 4.91 8.18
N LEU A 28 17.81 5.96 8.28
CA LEU A 28 16.42 5.87 8.71
C LEU A 28 15.57 5.11 7.70
N LEU A 29 15.80 5.34 6.40
CA LEU A 29 15.09 4.61 5.35
C LEU A 29 15.45 3.11 5.37
N ARG A 30 16.73 2.77 5.55
CA ARG A 30 17.18 1.37 5.76
C ARG A 30 16.60 0.76 7.03
N TYR A 31 16.38 1.57 8.06
CA TYR A 31 15.74 1.11 9.28
C TYR A 31 14.24 0.83 9.04
N TRP A 32 13.54 1.71 8.35
CA TRP A 32 12.15 1.48 7.95
C TRP A 32 11.97 0.24 7.07
N GLU A 33 12.87 -0.04 6.12
CA GLU A 33 12.85 -1.31 5.36
C GLU A 33 12.86 -2.55 6.25
N LYS A 34 13.62 -2.53 7.35
CA LYS A 34 13.68 -3.64 8.30
C LYS A 34 12.41 -3.75 9.13
N GLU A 35 11.88 -2.61 9.55
CA GLU A 35 10.70 -2.56 10.40
C GLU A 35 9.40 -2.85 9.63
N PHE A 36 9.34 -2.47 8.36
CA PHE A 36 8.16 -2.59 7.49
C PHE A 36 8.52 -3.44 6.25
N PRO A 37 8.33 -4.78 6.31
CA PRO A 37 8.73 -5.69 5.23
C PRO A 37 8.04 -5.46 3.88
N PHE A 38 6.95 -4.70 3.85
CA PHE A 38 6.28 -4.30 2.61
C PHE A 38 7.00 -3.16 1.87
N ILE A 39 7.95 -2.47 2.51
CA ILE A 39 8.94 -1.63 1.82
C ILE A 39 10.08 -2.55 1.37
N ALA A 40 9.97 -3.10 0.16
CA ALA A 40 10.80 -4.19 -0.32
C ALA A 40 11.51 -3.84 -1.64
N PRO A 41 12.44 -2.86 -1.63
CA PRO A 41 13.16 -2.49 -2.84
C PRO A 41 13.95 -3.69 -3.36
N LYS A 42 13.99 -3.84 -4.69
CA LYS A 42 14.77 -4.89 -5.33
C LYS A 42 16.25 -4.66 -5.03
N LYS A 43 16.95 -5.70 -4.58
CA LYS A 43 18.41 -5.68 -4.42
C LYS A 43 19.03 -6.17 -5.72
N ALA A 44 19.62 -5.26 -6.49
CA ALA A 44 20.43 -5.60 -7.65
C ALA A 44 21.81 -6.11 -7.22
N GLY A 45 22.64 -6.55 -8.18
CA GLY A 45 24.03 -6.90 -7.94
C GLY A 45 24.77 -5.79 -7.17
N GLY A 46 25.62 -6.17 -6.22
CA GLY A 46 26.36 -5.22 -5.39
C GLY A 46 25.56 -4.56 -4.26
N ASN A 47 24.42 -5.13 -3.83
CA ASN A 47 23.58 -4.62 -2.72
C ASN A 47 22.98 -3.22 -2.97
N ILE A 48 22.83 -2.86 -4.25
CA ILE A 48 22.18 -1.61 -4.68
C ILE A 48 20.67 -1.79 -4.56
N ARG A 49 20.02 -0.87 -3.86
CA ARG A 49 18.56 -0.83 -3.70
C ARG A 49 17.93 -0.11 -4.88
N GLN A 50 16.95 -0.74 -5.49
CA GLN A 50 16.13 -0.20 -6.55
C GLN A 50 14.68 -0.14 -6.07
N TYR A 51 14.25 1.06 -5.68
CA TYR A 51 12.87 1.32 -5.27
C TYR A 51 12.01 1.51 -6.51
N ARG A 52 10.89 0.80 -6.55
CA ARG A 52 9.82 1.04 -7.52
C ARG A 52 8.87 2.11 -6.98
N LYS A 53 7.93 2.55 -7.82
CA LYS A 53 6.87 3.48 -7.43
C LYS A 53 6.09 2.97 -6.21
N GLU A 54 5.75 1.68 -6.21
CA GLU A 54 5.06 1.02 -5.08
C GLU A 54 5.87 1.08 -3.77
N ASP A 55 7.19 0.87 -3.83
CA ASP A 55 8.05 1.01 -2.65
C ASP A 55 8.03 2.45 -2.11
N ILE A 56 7.99 3.45 -3.00
CA ILE A 56 7.92 4.87 -2.63
C ILE A 56 6.57 5.20 -1.98
N ASP A 57 5.48 4.64 -2.49
CA ASP A 57 4.14 4.83 -1.92
C ASP A 57 4.04 4.19 -0.53
N ASN A 58 4.66 3.03 -0.34
CA ASN A 58 4.80 2.38 0.97
C ASN A 58 5.64 3.21 1.95
N VAL A 59 6.74 3.81 1.49
CA VAL A 59 7.55 4.74 2.31
C VAL A 59 6.73 5.98 2.68
N ARG A 60 5.93 6.53 1.75
CA ARG A 60 5.05 7.69 2.00
C ARG A 60 4.04 7.38 3.10
N LEU A 61 3.45 6.20 3.08
CA LEU A 61 2.51 5.76 4.11
C LEU A 61 3.17 5.70 5.49
N VAL A 62 4.36 5.08 5.59
CA VAL A 62 5.13 5.04 6.84
C VAL A 62 5.52 6.44 7.31
N TYR A 63 5.97 7.29 6.39
CA TYR A 63 6.33 8.69 6.68
C TYR A 63 5.14 9.44 7.29
N HIS A 64 3.95 9.34 6.66
CA HIS A 64 2.74 9.98 7.17
C HIS A 64 2.39 9.52 8.60
N LEU A 65 2.45 8.21 8.86
CA LEU A 65 2.12 7.69 10.19
C LEU A 65 3.14 8.11 11.26
N VAL A 66 4.43 8.04 10.94
CA VAL A 66 5.50 8.23 11.93
C VAL A 66 5.90 9.69 12.10
N LYS A 67 6.06 10.44 10.99
CA LYS A 67 6.56 11.82 11.00
C LYS A 67 5.45 12.85 11.10
N GLU A 68 4.33 12.64 10.41
CA GLU A 68 3.24 13.63 10.39
C GLU A 68 2.22 13.37 11.51
N LYS A 69 1.85 12.11 11.76
CA LYS A 69 0.93 11.73 12.84
C LYS A 69 1.62 11.43 14.18
N GLY A 70 2.95 11.41 14.21
CA GLY A 70 3.73 11.19 15.44
C GLY A 70 3.58 9.80 16.06
N MET A 71 3.16 8.79 15.29
CA MET A 71 3.04 7.42 15.81
C MET A 71 4.41 6.81 16.06
N THR A 72 4.50 5.95 17.08
CA THR A 72 5.65 5.05 17.23
C THR A 72 5.66 4.03 16.10
N LEU A 73 6.82 3.44 15.81
CA LEU A 73 6.94 2.41 14.78
C LEU A 73 6.05 1.20 15.08
N ALA A 74 5.96 0.79 16.34
CA ALA A 74 5.05 -0.27 16.77
C ALA A 74 3.57 0.10 16.53
N GLY A 75 3.18 1.32 16.87
CA GLY A 75 1.82 1.82 16.63
C GLY A 75 1.48 1.90 15.14
N ALA A 76 2.40 2.38 14.30
CA ALA A 76 2.24 2.40 12.85
C ALA A 76 2.06 0.99 12.28
N LYS A 77 2.88 0.01 12.72
CA LYS A 77 2.72 -1.40 12.29
C LYS A 77 1.36 -1.97 12.66
N GLN A 78 0.92 -1.74 13.91
CA GLN A 78 -0.37 -2.21 14.38
C GLN A 78 -1.52 -1.59 13.58
N ARG A 79 -1.45 -0.28 13.32
CA ARG A 79 -2.44 0.44 12.53
C ARG A 79 -2.57 -0.14 11.12
N LEU A 80 -1.44 -0.35 10.43
CA LEU A 80 -1.41 -0.91 9.08
C LEU A 80 -1.95 -2.34 9.03
N LYS A 81 -1.61 -3.16 10.04
CA LYS A 81 -2.16 -4.50 10.17
C LYS A 81 -3.68 -4.48 10.33
N GLN A 82 -4.20 -3.61 11.19
CA GLN A 82 -5.65 -3.47 11.41
C GLN A 82 -6.39 -2.98 10.16
N GLU A 83 -5.84 -2.01 9.43
CA GLU A 83 -6.42 -1.54 8.16
C GLU A 83 -6.53 -2.69 7.14
N ARG A 84 -5.47 -3.48 7.00
CA ARG A 84 -5.48 -4.65 6.11
C ARG A 84 -6.51 -5.71 6.53
N GLU A 85 -6.63 -5.98 7.83
CA GLU A 85 -7.63 -6.91 8.36
C GLU A 85 -9.07 -6.40 8.16
N LEU A 86 -9.29 -5.09 8.22
CA LEU A 86 -10.59 -4.48 7.89
C LEU A 86 -10.90 -4.59 6.40
N GLU A 87 -9.91 -4.35 5.54
CA GLU A 87 -10.06 -4.44 4.09
C GLU A 87 -10.42 -5.87 3.65
N VAL A 88 -9.71 -6.89 4.17
CA VAL A 88 -10.04 -8.30 3.91
C VAL A 88 -11.47 -8.63 4.34
N ARG A 89 -11.86 -8.23 5.57
CA ARG A 89 -13.23 -8.45 6.05
C ARG A 89 -14.28 -7.78 5.18
N ASN A 90 -14.01 -6.58 4.66
CA ASN A 90 -14.93 -5.89 3.77
C ASN A 90 -15.11 -6.63 2.44
N VAL A 91 -14.05 -7.24 1.90
CA VAL A 91 -14.13 -8.10 0.71
C VAL A 91 -15.03 -9.30 0.98
N ASP A 92 -14.83 -10.01 2.10
CA ASP A 92 -15.66 -11.16 2.50
C ASP A 92 -17.13 -10.78 2.66
N ILE A 93 -17.40 -9.61 3.27
CA ILE A 93 -18.77 -9.08 3.43
C ILE A 93 -19.40 -8.80 2.07
N ILE A 94 -18.66 -8.20 1.14
CA ILE A 94 -19.16 -7.91 -0.22
C ILE A 94 -19.52 -9.20 -0.95
N GLU A 95 -18.67 -10.23 -0.87
CA GLU A 95 -18.94 -11.53 -1.49
C GLU A 95 -20.22 -12.15 -0.92
N ARG A 96 -20.34 -12.20 0.41
CA ARG A 96 -21.54 -12.74 1.06
C ARG A 96 -22.82 -11.96 0.72
N LEU A 97 -22.73 -10.63 0.60
CA LEU A 97 -23.86 -9.81 0.19
C LEU A 97 -24.26 -10.06 -1.26
N LYS A 98 -23.32 -10.38 -2.15
CA LYS A 98 -23.62 -10.79 -3.53
C LYS A 98 -24.36 -12.14 -3.56
N ASP A 99 -23.90 -13.11 -2.78
CA ASP A 99 -24.53 -14.43 -2.72
C ASP A 99 -25.97 -14.34 -2.21
N ILE A 100 -26.19 -13.62 -1.09
CA ILE A 100 -27.53 -13.36 -0.55
C ILE A 100 -28.42 -12.67 -1.58
N LYS A 101 -27.88 -11.70 -2.33
CA LYS A 101 -28.64 -11.02 -3.38
C LYS A 101 -29.07 -12.01 -4.47
N GLU A 102 -28.19 -12.90 -4.93
CA GLU A 102 -28.54 -13.88 -5.96
C GLU A 102 -29.60 -14.88 -5.47
N GLU A 103 -29.50 -15.35 -4.22
CA GLU A 103 -30.54 -16.19 -3.59
C GLU A 103 -31.90 -15.48 -3.51
N LEU A 104 -31.92 -14.22 -3.08
CA LEU A 104 -33.17 -13.44 -3.03
C LEU A 104 -33.76 -13.21 -4.43
N LEU A 105 -32.91 -13.05 -5.45
CA LEU A 105 -33.35 -12.92 -6.84
C LEU A 105 -33.94 -14.21 -7.38
N SER A 106 -33.40 -15.39 -7.01
CA SER A 106 -33.99 -16.67 -7.41
C SER A 106 -35.35 -16.88 -6.75
N ILE A 107 -35.46 -16.62 -5.44
CA ILE A 107 -36.72 -16.71 -4.70
C ILE A 107 -37.78 -15.78 -5.31
N ARG A 108 -37.42 -14.54 -5.62
CA ARG A 108 -38.36 -13.60 -6.26
C ARG A 108 -38.86 -14.13 -7.60
N LYS A 109 -37.96 -14.64 -8.45
CA LYS A 109 -38.36 -15.21 -9.74
C LYS A 109 -39.34 -16.37 -9.57
N GLU A 110 -39.07 -17.29 -8.64
CA GLU A 110 -39.96 -18.42 -8.36
C GLU A 110 -41.36 -17.95 -7.94
N LEU A 111 -41.45 -16.93 -7.09
CA LEU A 111 -42.73 -16.33 -6.69
C LEU A 111 -43.43 -15.65 -7.87
N ASP A 112 -42.71 -14.91 -8.70
CA ASP A 112 -43.27 -14.25 -9.89
C ASP A 112 -43.83 -15.27 -10.91
N TYR A 113 -43.27 -16.49 -10.98
CA TYR A 113 -43.81 -17.57 -11.82
C TYR A 113 -45.08 -18.24 -11.26
N MET A 114 -45.44 -17.99 -10.01
CA MET A 114 -46.62 -18.58 -9.34
C MET A 114 -47.86 -17.67 -9.33
N THR A 115 -47.75 -16.44 -9.83
CA THR A 115 -48.83 -15.44 -9.91
C THR A 115 -49.10 -15.03 -11.35
#